data_AF-A0A484HL29-F1
#
_entry.id   AF-A0A484HL29-F1
#
_cell.length_a   1.000
_cell.length_b   1.000
_cell.length_c   1.000
_cell.angle_alpha   90.00
_cell.angle_beta   90.00
_cell.angle_gamma   90.00
#
_symmetry.space_group_name_H-M   'P 1'
#
loop_
_entity.id
_entity.type
_entity.pdbx_description
1 polymer ?
#
loop_
_entity_poly.entity_id
_entity_poly.type
_entity_poly.pdbx_seq_one_letter_code
_entity_poly.pdbx_strand_id
1 'polypeptide(L)'
;MKMRKRSVLLIAICLCWAFFASAGEVKHSQPEAAVEGIGAGEAIDLANQWRWTHKDITSYVTSHELFFEFPSGEMAMITLPKNEMFVSIAPYITYTHR
;
A
#
# COMPACT_ATOMS: atom_id res chain seq x y z
N MET A 1 50.68 24.23 -1.47
CA MET A 1 50.02 23.57 -2.62
C MET A 1 48.72 24.30 -2.92
N LYS A 2 48.70 25.20 -3.91
CA LYS A 2 47.57 26.14 -4.19
C LYS A 2 46.64 25.48 -5.21
N MET A 3 45.62 24.75 -4.74
CA MET A 3 44.66 24.08 -5.62
C MET A 3 43.96 25.12 -6.51
N ARG A 4 44.00 24.91 -7.83
CA ARG A 4 43.33 25.79 -8.79
C ARG A 4 41.83 25.73 -8.54
N LYS A 5 41.16 26.89 -8.48
CA LYS A 5 39.72 27.03 -8.16
C LYS A 5 38.80 26.11 -8.99
N ARG A 6 39.22 25.73 -10.20
CA ARG A 6 38.53 24.78 -11.09
C ARG A 6 38.52 23.33 -10.55
N SER A 7 39.59 22.92 -9.87
CA SER A 7 39.71 21.59 -9.26
C SER A 7 38.83 21.45 -8.01
N VAL A 8 38.64 22.53 -7.24
CA VAL A 8 37.72 22.55 -6.09
C VAL A 8 36.26 22.46 -6.55
N LEU A 9 35.92 23.13 -7.66
CA LEU A 9 34.57 23.10 -8.23
C LEU A 9 34.19 21.70 -8.74
N LEU A 10 35.11 20.98 -9.38
CA LEU A 10 34.87 19.62 -9.87
C LEU A 10 34.69 18.62 -8.72
N ILE A 11 35.43 18.76 -7.63
CA ILE A 11 35.30 17.91 -6.44
C ILE A 11 33.93 18.14 -5.77
N ALA A 12 33.48 19.40 -5.67
CA ALA A 12 32.18 19.73 -5.09
C ALA A 12 31.01 19.16 -5.92
N ILE A 13 31.11 19.16 -7.25
CA ILE A 13 30.07 18.60 -8.14
C ILE A 13 30.01 17.07 -8.01
N CYS A 14 31.15 16.38 -7.94
CA CYS A 14 31.19 14.93 -7.70
C CYS A 14 30.61 14.55 -6.32
N LEU A 15 30.85 15.34 -5.28
CA LEU A 15 30.27 15.12 -3.95
C LEU A 15 28.75 15.33 -3.92
N CYS A 16 28.21 16.27 -4.71
CA CYS A 16 26.76 16.43 -4.86
C CYS A 16 26.09 15.26 -5.58
N TRP A 17 26.77 14.65 -6.55
CA TRP A 17 26.22 13.49 -7.29
C TRP A 17 26.20 12.21 -6.43
N ALA A 18 27.19 12.03 -5.56
CA ALA A 18 27.20 10.91 -4.61
C ALA A 18 26.07 11.01 -3.57
N PHE A 19 25.64 12.23 -3.21
CA PHE A 19 24.55 12.44 -2.25
C PHE A 19 23.16 12.17 -2.84
N PHE A 20 22.97 12.40 -4.15
CA PHE A 20 21.70 12.11 -4.84
C PHE A 20 21.52 10.62 -5.17
N ALA A 21 22.61 9.86 -5.35
CA ALA A 21 22.54 8.42 -5.61
C ALA A 21 22.09 7.59 -4.38
N SER A 22 22.03 8.19 -3.19
CA SER A 22 21.53 7.56 -1.96
C SER A 22 20.10 7.99 -1.59
N ALA A 23 19.37 8.64 -2.50
CA ALA A 23 17.92 8.81 -2.33
C ALA A 23 17.30 7.42 -2.42
N GLY A 24 17.12 6.80 -1.24
CA GLY A 24 16.88 5.38 -1.07
C GLY A 24 15.78 4.86 -1.98
N GLU A 25 16.04 3.72 -2.61
CA GLU A 25 14.99 2.90 -3.19
C GLU A 25 13.94 2.67 -2.10
N VAL A 26 12.76 3.28 -2.27
CA VAL A 26 11.59 2.94 -1.48
C VAL A 26 11.33 1.47 -1.79
N LYS A 27 11.72 0.60 -0.85
CA LYS A 27 11.44 -0.82 -0.92
C LYS A 27 9.92 -0.94 -0.90
N HIS A 28 9.29 -1.03 -2.08
CA HIS A 28 7.88 -1.34 -2.21
C HIS A 28 7.69 -2.73 -1.61
N SER A 29 7.30 -2.78 -0.33
CA SER A 29 6.80 -4.01 0.27
C SER A 29 5.62 -4.45 -0.57
N GLN A 30 5.71 -5.66 -1.13
CA GLN A 30 4.63 -6.32 -1.87
C GLN A 30 3.37 -6.29 -0.99
N PRO A 31 2.28 -5.61 -1.40
CA PRO A 31 1.04 -5.52 -0.63
C PRO A 31 0.49 -6.89 -0.21
N GLU A 32 0.77 -7.92 -1.01
CA GLU A 32 0.43 -9.32 -0.76
C GLU A 32 0.94 -9.82 0.60
N ALA A 33 2.17 -9.43 0.99
CA ALA A 33 2.74 -9.84 2.26
C ALA A 33 2.02 -9.20 3.47
N ALA A 34 1.30 -8.10 3.27
CA ALA A 34 0.60 -7.40 4.36
C ALA A 34 -0.70 -8.09 4.79
N VAL A 35 -1.26 -8.98 3.95
CA VAL A 35 -2.48 -9.74 4.27
C VAL A 35 -2.18 -11.16 4.79
N GLU A 36 -0.91 -11.58 4.77
CA GLU A 36 -0.53 -12.90 5.27
C GLU A 36 -0.65 -12.98 6.80
N GLY A 37 -1.48 -13.90 7.29
CA GLY A 37 -1.56 -14.24 8.72
C GLY A 37 -2.28 -13.23 9.61
N ILE A 38 -2.83 -12.15 9.05
CA ILE A 38 -3.62 -11.17 9.82
C ILE A 38 -5.03 -11.70 10.13
N GLY A 39 -5.62 -11.22 11.21
CA GLY A 39 -6.98 -11.58 11.61
C GLY A 39 -8.05 -10.86 10.79
N ALA A 40 -9.29 -11.37 10.84
CA ALA A 40 -10.42 -10.81 10.08
C ALA A 40 -10.68 -9.30 10.36
N GLY A 41 -10.60 -8.88 11.62
CA GLY A 41 -10.80 -7.46 11.98
C GLY A 41 -9.70 -6.56 11.42
N GLU A 42 -8.43 -6.95 11.59
CA GLU A 42 -7.28 -6.23 11.05
C GLU A 42 -7.32 -6.16 9.52
N ALA A 43 -7.76 -7.24 8.88
CA ALA A 43 -7.95 -7.26 7.44
C ALA A 43 -9.05 -6.31 6.96
N ILE A 44 -10.16 -6.19 7.68
CA ILE A 44 -11.21 -5.22 7.36
C ILE A 44 -10.68 -3.78 7.48
N ASP A 45 -9.91 -3.47 8.52
CA ASP A 45 -9.29 -2.16 8.69
C ASP A 45 -8.32 -1.85 7.56
N LEU A 46 -7.52 -2.84 7.15
CA LEU A 46 -6.60 -2.74 6.02
C LEU A 46 -7.36 -2.48 4.70
N ALA A 47 -8.43 -3.22 4.43
CA ALA A 47 -9.28 -3.01 3.25
C ALA A 47 -9.86 -1.58 3.21
N ASN A 48 -10.35 -1.08 4.36
CA ASN A 48 -10.85 0.29 4.47
C ASN A 48 -9.77 1.34 4.22
N GLN A 49 -8.54 1.11 4.68
CA GLN A 49 -7.41 1.99 4.43
C GLN A 49 -6.98 1.96 2.95
N TRP A 50 -6.91 0.77 2.36
CA TRP A 50 -6.45 0.54 0.99
C TRP A 50 -7.39 1.10 -0.05
N ARG A 51 -8.70 1.14 0.22
CA ARG A 51 -9.67 1.90 -0.58
C ARG A 51 -9.19 3.32 -0.92
N TRP A 52 -8.38 3.96 -0.08
CA TRP A 52 -7.84 5.30 -0.30
C TRP A 52 -6.38 5.33 -0.74
N THR A 53 -5.58 4.36 -0.31
CA THR A 53 -4.11 4.39 -0.45
C THR A 53 -3.58 3.48 -1.57
N HIS A 54 -4.33 2.44 -1.94
CA HIS A 54 -3.95 1.42 -2.94
C HIS A 54 -5.13 1.20 -3.89
N LYS A 55 -5.28 2.11 -4.88
CA LYS A 55 -6.44 2.18 -5.78
C LYS A 55 -6.50 1.04 -6.81
N ASP A 56 -5.39 0.36 -6.99
CA ASP A 56 -5.16 -0.76 -7.89
C ASP A 56 -5.48 -2.12 -7.23
N ILE A 57 -5.65 -2.15 -5.91
CA ILE A 57 -6.11 -3.32 -5.16
C ILE A 57 -7.62 -3.23 -4.96
N THR A 58 -8.34 -4.27 -5.35
CA THR A 58 -9.78 -4.36 -5.12
C THR A 58 -10.05 -5.24 -3.90
N SER A 59 -10.91 -4.79 -2.99
CA SER A 59 -11.33 -5.58 -1.83
C SER A 59 -12.84 -5.66 -1.74
N TYR A 60 -13.38 -6.85 -1.46
CA TYR A 60 -14.81 -7.05 -1.25
C TYR A 60 -15.07 -8.14 -0.22
N VAL A 61 -16.22 -8.09 0.43
CA VAL A 61 -16.59 -8.97 1.54
C VAL A 61 -17.89 -9.70 1.23
N THR A 62 -17.95 -10.98 1.57
CA THR A 62 -19.13 -11.84 1.53
C THR A 62 -19.67 -12.02 2.96
N SER A 63 -20.66 -12.90 3.14
CA SER A 63 -21.11 -13.29 4.48
C SER A 63 -20.08 -14.12 5.26
N HIS A 64 -19.04 -14.67 4.61
CA HIS A 64 -18.10 -15.60 5.22
C HIS A 64 -16.63 -15.27 4.95
N GLU A 65 -16.31 -14.49 3.92
CA GLU A 65 -14.93 -14.19 3.54
C GLU A 65 -14.73 -12.73 3.17
N LEU A 66 -13.50 -12.25 3.37
CA LEU A 66 -12.97 -11.02 2.79
C LEU A 66 -11.95 -11.40 1.72
N PHE A 67 -12.06 -10.77 0.55
CA PHE A 67 -11.17 -10.96 -0.60
C PHE A 67 -10.36 -9.72 -0.88
N PHE A 68 -9.11 -9.92 -1.28
CA PHE A 68 -8.23 -8.91 -1.87
C PHE A 68 -7.78 -9.41 -3.25
N GLU A 69 -8.07 -8.66 -4.30
CA GLU A 69 -7.59 -8.89 -5.66
C GLU A 69 -6.43 -7.94 -5.94
N PHE A 70 -5.25 -8.51 -6.17
CA PHE A 70 -4.03 -7.75 -6.45
C PHE A 70 -3.86 -7.48 -7.95
N PRO A 71 -3.10 -6.45 -8.34
CA PRO A 71 -2.82 -6.14 -9.75
C PRO A 71 -2.14 -7.29 -10.52
N SER A 72 -1.46 -8.19 -9.80
CA SER A 72 -0.86 -9.41 -10.33
C SER A 72 -1.89 -10.45 -10.79
N GLY A 73 -3.16 -10.29 -10.39
CA GLY A 73 -4.22 -11.28 -10.55
C GLY A 73 -4.26 -12.33 -9.43
N GLU A 74 -3.32 -12.28 -8.48
CA GLU A 74 -3.39 -13.08 -7.26
C GLU A 74 -4.55 -12.62 -6.37
N MET A 75 -5.14 -13.57 -5.64
CA MET A 75 -6.20 -13.29 -4.68
C MET A 75 -5.83 -13.83 -3.30
N ALA A 76 -5.96 -12.97 -2.28
CA ALA A 76 -5.95 -13.39 -0.89
C ALA A 76 -7.39 -13.48 -0.35
N MET A 77 -7.64 -14.49 0.48
CA MET A 77 -8.94 -14.77 1.09
C MET A 77 -8.77 -14.93 2.59
N ILE A 78 -9.61 -14.24 3.36
CA ILE A 78 -9.62 -14.29 4.83
C ILE A 78 -11.01 -14.72 5.30
N THR A 79 -11.08 -15.82 6.03
CA THR A 79 -12.34 -16.32 6.59
C THR A 79 -12.79 -15.46 7.77
N LEU A 80 -14.05 -15.04 7.75
CA LEU A 80 -14.69 -14.29 8.82
C LEU A 80 -15.13 -15.23 9.97
N PRO A 81 -15.22 -14.73 11.22
CA PRO A 81 -15.68 -15.53 12.35
C PRO A 81 -17.13 -16.02 12.14
N LYS A 82 -17.40 -17.29 12.42
CA LYS A 82 -18.73 -17.91 12.18
C LYS A 82 -19.89 -17.29 12.99
N ASN A 83 -19.57 -16.65 14.11
CA ASN A 83 -20.55 -16.11 15.05
C ASN A 83 -20.66 -14.58 14.97
N GLU A 84 -20.00 -13.97 13.99
CA GLU A 84 -19.98 -12.53 13.77
C GLU A 84 -20.26 -12.24 12.29
N MET A 85 -20.82 -11.08 12.01
CA MET A 85 -21.09 -10.64 10.64
C MET A 85 -20.60 -9.22 10.47
N PHE A 86 -19.83 -8.98 9.42
CA PHE A 86 -19.46 -7.63 9.02
C PHE A 86 -20.59 -7.01 8.20
N VAL A 87 -21.03 -5.81 8.60
CA VAL A 87 -22.10 -5.07 7.93
C VAL A 87 -21.61 -3.68 7.56
N SER A 88 -21.60 -3.36 6.27
CA SER A 88 -21.30 -2.03 5.75
C SER A 88 -22.59 -1.36 5.28
N ILE A 89 -22.85 -0.15 5.78
CA ILE A 89 -24.08 0.61 5.49
C ILE A 89 -23.68 1.96 4.89
N ALA A 90 -24.27 2.30 3.74
CA ALA A 90 -24.16 3.61 3.12
C ALA A 90 -25.53 4.29 3.08
N PRO A 91 -25.91 5.07 4.11
CA PRO A 91 -27.18 5.78 4.14
C PRO A 91 -27.29 6.79 3.00
N TYR A 92 -28.50 6.99 2.48
CA TYR A 92 -28.80 7.96 1.42
C TYR A 92 -30.15 8.63 1.67
N ILE A 93 -30.36 9.80 1.05
CA ILE A 93 -31.62 10.56 1.18
C ILE A 93 -32.57 10.26 0.01
N THR A 94 -32.07 10.30 -1.23
CA THR A 94 -32.93 10.23 -2.43
C THR A 94 -32.64 9.03 -3.33
N TYR A 95 -31.37 8.75 -3.62
CA TYR A 95 -30.98 7.68 -4.55
C TYR A 95 -29.85 6.82 -3.99
N THR A 96 -29.87 5.54 -4.37
CA THR A 96 -28.81 4.55 -4.11
C THR A 96 -28.46 3.80 -5.39
N HIS A 97 -27.44 2.96 -5.30
CA HIS A 97 -27.02 2.05 -6.35
C HIS A 97 -27.55 0.64 -6.06
N ARG A 98 -27.66 -0.20 -7.09
CA ARG A 98 -27.94 -1.63 -6.96
C ARG A 98 -26.66 -2.42 -7.15
#